data_AF-A0A7M5WQ13-F1
#
_entry.id   AF-A0A7M5WQ13-F1
#
_cell.length_a   1.000
_cell.length_b   1.000
_cell.length_c   1.000
_cell.angle_alpha   90.00
_cell.angle_beta   90.00
_cell.angle_gamma   90.00
#
_symmetry.space_group_name_H-M   'P 1'
#
loop_
_entity.id
_entity.type
_entity.pdbx_description
1 polymer ?
#
loop_
_entity_poly.entity_id
_entity_poly.type
_entity_poly.pdbx_seq_one_letter_code
_entity_poly.pdbx_strand_id
1 'polypeptide(L)'
;MVASKSKVLSSINTSTCINTQNQMMAHLDSVEFVIISIGSNNSALKDILKELDPHDEIESNTSYTWHLKNKYFKADVNIYCCSREEFLKNFLEFRKLEAVLFTFDAASSDSFCEIEKTSHLFKEDESPELRMVWETSNKGLEDATKDKYFSWCLDHQFELIENMETGEEADEDSFGVKYGVDRIKEALRSHMWANHQMIEPDEKPKKPSTTTVHNEQQTMTEQNEDLFHDNESFEDLFNKLHVMKEQAQNLDGDARKDYAEKVAYAFMEALGIDDGESDSEDR
;
A
#
# COMPACT_ATOMS: atom_id res chain seq x y z
N MET A 1 -3.57 -44.17 -60.23
CA MET A 1 -2.85 -43.13 -59.46
C MET A 1 -3.55 -41.81 -59.68
N VAL A 2 -4.36 -41.35 -58.72
CA VAL A 2 -4.44 -39.96 -58.20
C VAL A 2 -5.39 -40.08 -56.99
N ALA A 3 -4.85 -39.94 -55.78
CA ALA A 3 -5.62 -39.95 -54.54
C ALA A 3 -6.14 -38.53 -54.25
N SER A 4 -7.45 -38.39 -54.10
CA SER A 4 -8.07 -37.18 -53.55
C SER A 4 -7.87 -37.14 -52.04
N LYS A 5 -7.09 -36.18 -51.54
CA LYS A 5 -7.04 -35.84 -50.11
C LYS A 5 -8.16 -34.85 -49.82
N SER A 6 -9.18 -35.32 -49.10
CA SER A 6 -10.25 -34.49 -48.56
C SER A 6 -9.71 -33.64 -47.41
N LYS A 7 -9.99 -32.34 -47.46
CA LYS A 7 -9.56 -31.31 -46.52
C LYS A 7 -10.57 -31.29 -45.37
N VAL A 8 -10.20 -31.85 -44.21
CA VAL A 8 -10.98 -31.67 -42.97
C VAL A 8 -10.65 -30.28 -42.45
N LEU A 9 -11.49 -29.29 -42.77
CA LEU A 9 -11.54 -28.02 -42.07
C LEU A 9 -12.39 -28.25 -40.81
N SER A 10 -11.74 -28.33 -39.65
CA SER A 10 -12.41 -28.30 -38.37
C SER A 10 -13.08 -26.94 -38.19
N SER A 11 -14.41 -26.92 -38.23
CA SER A 11 -15.23 -25.79 -37.83
C SER A 11 -14.99 -25.53 -36.34
N ILE A 12 -14.11 -24.58 -36.03
CA ILE A 12 -14.02 -24.03 -34.68
C ILE A 12 -15.35 -23.34 -34.40
N ASN A 13 -16.04 -23.79 -33.36
CA ASN A 13 -17.39 -23.36 -33.02
C ASN A 13 -17.34 -21.91 -32.54
N THR A 14 -17.65 -20.97 -33.43
CA THR A 14 -17.54 -19.51 -33.21
C THR A 14 -18.34 -19.03 -32.00
N SER A 15 -19.47 -19.68 -31.69
CA SER A 15 -20.30 -19.37 -30.52
C SER A 15 -19.61 -19.69 -29.18
N THR A 16 -18.75 -20.70 -29.13
CA THR A 16 -18.00 -21.04 -27.91
C THR A 16 -16.88 -20.02 -27.67
N CYS A 17 -16.14 -19.64 -28.71
CA CYS A 17 -15.10 -18.61 -28.61
C CYS A 17 -15.67 -17.24 -28.16
N ILE A 18 -16.81 -16.82 -28.70
CA ILE A 18 -17.44 -15.54 -28.34
C ILE A 18 -17.87 -15.55 -26.86
N ASN A 19 -18.41 -16.68 -26.37
CA ASN A 19 -18.86 -16.78 -24.99
C ASN A 19 -17.68 -16.77 -24.01
N THR A 20 -16.58 -17.47 -24.34
CA THR A 20 -15.35 -17.45 -23.54
C THR A 20 -14.70 -16.07 -23.53
N GLN A 21 -14.68 -15.37 -24.67
CA GLN A 21 -14.11 -14.03 -24.77
C GLN A 21 -14.91 -13.00 -23.96
N ASN A 22 -16.25 -13.05 -24.04
CA ASN A 22 -17.11 -12.18 -23.24
C ASN A 22 -16.99 -12.46 -21.74
N GLN A 23 -16.85 -13.73 -21.35
CA GLN A 23 -16.66 -14.11 -19.95
C GLN A 23 -15.30 -13.64 -19.40
N MET A 24 -14.24 -13.72 -20.22
CA MET A 24 -12.91 -13.20 -19.88
C MET A 24 -12.93 -11.67 -19.77
N MET A 25 -13.58 -10.96 -20.70
CA MET A 25 -13.73 -9.51 -20.65
C MET A 25 -14.49 -9.03 -19.40
N ALA A 26 -15.59 -9.70 -19.05
CA ALA A 26 -16.34 -9.39 -17.83
C ALA A 26 -15.53 -9.63 -16.56
N HIS A 27 -14.62 -10.61 -16.58
CA HIS A 27 -13.71 -10.87 -15.47
C HIS A 27 -12.65 -9.75 -15.32
N LEU A 28 -12.03 -9.31 -16.42
CA LEU A 28 -10.98 -8.28 -16.39
C LEU A 28 -11.51 -6.89 -15.99
N ASP A 29 -12.77 -6.58 -16.28
CA ASP A 29 -13.45 -5.35 -15.84
C ASP A 29 -13.54 -5.21 -14.31
N SER A 30 -13.48 -6.34 -13.59
CA SER A 30 -13.52 -6.37 -12.13
C SER A 30 -12.14 -6.40 -11.47
N VAL A 31 -11.04 -6.34 -12.22
CA VAL A 31 -9.70 -6.43 -11.65
C VAL A 31 -9.27 -5.09 -11.05
N GLU A 32 -9.00 -5.09 -9.75
CA GLU A 32 -8.48 -3.92 -9.02
C GLU A 32 -6.94 -3.91 -8.92
N PHE A 33 -6.28 -5.07 -9.00
CA PHE A 33 -4.83 -5.18 -8.89
C PHE A 33 -4.23 -6.04 -10.00
N VAL A 34 -3.26 -5.51 -10.74
CA VAL A 34 -2.50 -6.28 -11.74
C VAL A 34 -1.04 -6.44 -11.33
N ILE A 35 -0.55 -7.67 -11.44
CA ILE A 35 0.88 -7.99 -11.36
C ILE A 35 1.38 -8.35 -12.77
N ILE A 36 2.35 -7.57 -13.25
CA ILE A 36 2.92 -7.71 -14.59
C ILE A 36 4.34 -8.26 -14.45
N SER A 37 4.49 -9.53 -14.79
CA SER A 37 5.81 -10.17 -14.84
C SER A 37 6.52 -9.79 -16.12
N ILE A 38 7.69 -9.18 -15.99
CA ILE A 38 8.58 -8.86 -17.10
C ILE A 38 9.78 -9.81 -17.08
N GLY A 39 9.99 -10.48 -18.21
CA GLY A 39 11.01 -11.51 -18.37
C GLY A 39 10.50 -12.92 -18.07
N SER A 40 11.41 -13.87 -17.93
CA SER A 40 11.10 -15.30 -17.80
C SER A 40 10.99 -15.80 -16.36
N ASN A 41 11.33 -14.96 -15.37
CA ASN A 41 11.39 -15.39 -13.98
C ASN A 41 10.04 -15.23 -13.25
N ASN A 42 9.17 -16.22 -13.41
CA ASN A 42 7.88 -16.26 -12.70
C ASN A 42 7.98 -16.73 -11.24
N SER A 43 9.18 -16.92 -10.66
CA SER A 43 9.30 -17.33 -9.26
C SER A 43 8.77 -16.25 -8.31
N ALA A 44 9.09 -14.99 -8.61
CA ALA A 44 8.66 -13.82 -7.85
C ALA A 44 7.12 -13.73 -7.72
N LEU A 45 6.39 -14.04 -8.80
CA LEU A 45 4.92 -14.10 -8.77
C LEU A 45 4.43 -15.10 -7.72
N LYS A 46 5.04 -16.30 -7.66
CA LYS A 46 4.65 -17.33 -6.72
C LYS A 46 4.90 -16.91 -5.28
N ASP A 47 5.98 -16.18 -5.03
CA ASP A 47 6.34 -15.74 -3.69
C ASP A 47 5.36 -14.68 -3.17
N ILE A 48 4.99 -13.69 -4.00
CA ILE A 48 3.94 -12.72 -3.63
C ILE A 48 2.60 -13.42 -3.41
N LEU A 49 2.18 -14.25 -4.36
CA LEU A 49 0.81 -14.77 -4.36
C LEU A 49 0.57 -15.74 -3.21
N LYS A 50 1.55 -16.58 -2.85
CA LYS A 50 1.50 -17.42 -1.64
C LYS A 50 1.30 -16.61 -0.36
N GLU A 51 1.88 -15.42 -0.31
CA GLU A 51 1.85 -14.55 0.86
C GLU A 51 0.62 -13.63 0.93
N LEU A 52 0.03 -13.30 -0.23
CA LEU A 52 -1.25 -12.59 -0.31
C LEU A 52 -2.41 -13.55 0.01
N ASP A 53 -2.39 -14.75 -0.55
CA ASP A 53 -3.36 -15.81 -0.24
C ASP A 53 -2.73 -17.20 -0.44
N PRO A 54 -2.58 -18.03 0.61
CA PRO A 54 -1.95 -19.35 0.51
C PRO A 54 -2.87 -20.36 -0.19
N HIS A 55 -3.02 -20.21 -1.51
CA HIS A 55 -3.63 -21.23 -2.38
C HIS A 55 -2.54 -22.14 -2.98
N ASP A 56 -2.84 -23.44 -3.06
CA ASP A 56 -1.87 -24.50 -3.36
C ASP A 56 -1.35 -24.50 -4.82
N GLU A 57 -2.05 -23.85 -5.75
CA GLU A 57 -1.68 -23.84 -7.19
C GLU A 57 -1.77 -22.44 -7.79
N ILE A 58 -0.61 -21.80 -7.95
CA ILE A 58 -0.47 -20.49 -8.55
C ILE A 58 0.30 -20.58 -9.87
N GLU A 59 -0.37 -20.25 -10.98
CA GLU A 59 0.19 -20.23 -12.34
C GLU A 59 0.21 -18.81 -12.92
N SER A 60 0.98 -18.57 -13.98
CA SER A 60 0.93 -17.31 -14.74
C SER A 60 -0.36 -17.19 -15.55
N ASN A 61 -0.88 -15.97 -15.78
CA ASN A 61 -2.13 -15.68 -16.50
C ASN A 61 -3.39 -16.17 -15.77
N THR A 62 -3.39 -15.97 -14.46
CA THR A 62 -4.45 -16.43 -13.55
C THR A 62 -5.03 -15.25 -12.79
N SER A 63 -6.24 -15.45 -12.32
CA SER A 63 -6.94 -14.51 -11.47
C SER A 63 -7.27 -15.12 -10.12
N TYR A 64 -7.20 -14.28 -9.10
CA TYR A 64 -7.49 -14.65 -7.71
C TYR A 64 -8.24 -13.51 -7.04
N THR A 65 -9.12 -13.83 -6.12
CA THR A 65 -9.74 -12.82 -5.26
C THR A 65 -9.09 -12.91 -3.89
N TRP A 66 -8.34 -11.87 -3.53
CA TRP A 66 -7.73 -11.76 -2.22
C TRP A 66 -8.72 -11.11 -1.24
N HIS A 67 -9.11 -11.88 -0.22
CA HIS A 67 -9.99 -11.41 0.84
C HIS A 67 -9.19 -10.66 1.91
N LEU A 68 -8.88 -9.39 1.64
CA LEU A 68 -8.16 -8.51 2.55
C LEU A 68 -9.01 -8.21 3.78
N LYS A 69 -8.46 -8.45 4.97
CA LYS A 69 -9.00 -7.99 6.24
C LYS A 69 -7.86 -7.47 7.12
N ASN A 70 -7.93 -6.21 7.52
CA ASN A 70 -7.04 -5.63 8.52
C ASN A 70 -7.85 -5.19 9.76
N LYS A 71 -7.25 -4.40 10.65
CA LYS A 71 -7.92 -3.92 11.88
C LYS A 71 -9.05 -2.93 11.60
N TYR A 72 -9.00 -2.23 10.47
CA TYR A 72 -9.83 -1.07 10.18
C TYR A 72 -10.90 -1.37 9.14
N PHE A 73 -10.60 -2.23 8.16
CA PHE A 73 -11.52 -2.54 7.07
C PHE A 73 -11.30 -3.96 6.52
N LYS A 74 -12.24 -4.38 5.68
CA LYS A 74 -12.13 -5.54 4.80
C LYS A 74 -12.40 -5.12 3.35
N ALA A 75 -11.80 -5.80 2.38
CA ALA A 75 -11.97 -5.57 0.95
C ALA A 75 -11.75 -6.89 0.19
N ASP A 76 -12.44 -7.06 -0.94
CA ASP A 76 -12.19 -8.18 -1.85
C ASP A 76 -11.43 -7.64 -3.06
N VAL A 77 -10.15 -7.99 -3.19
CA VAL A 77 -9.28 -7.45 -4.24
C VAL A 77 -9.10 -8.50 -5.32
N ASN A 78 -9.60 -8.25 -6.53
CA ASN A 78 -9.37 -9.14 -7.66
C ASN A 78 -8.00 -8.85 -8.27
N ILE A 79 -7.13 -9.85 -8.18
CA ILE A 79 -5.76 -9.82 -8.64
C ILE A 79 -5.68 -10.54 -9.98
N TYR A 80 -5.02 -9.94 -10.96
CA TYR A 80 -4.68 -10.59 -12.22
C TYR A 80 -3.18 -10.59 -12.44
N CYS A 81 -2.61 -11.79 -12.61
CA CYS A 81 -1.17 -11.97 -12.79
C CYS A 81 -0.90 -12.38 -14.22
N CYS A 82 -0.11 -11.62 -14.96
CA CYS A 82 0.08 -11.87 -16.38
C CYS A 82 1.48 -11.47 -16.87
N SER A 83 1.86 -11.94 -18.06
CA SER A 83 3.04 -11.40 -18.75
C SER A 83 2.73 -10.02 -19.32
N ARG A 84 3.78 -9.26 -19.62
CA ARG A 84 3.66 -7.98 -20.31
C ARG A 84 2.84 -8.09 -21.61
N GLU A 85 3.11 -9.08 -22.45
CA GLU A 85 2.39 -9.24 -23.73
C GLU A 85 0.89 -9.46 -23.52
N GLU A 86 0.52 -10.19 -22.47
CA GLU A 86 -0.87 -10.45 -22.14
C GLU A 86 -1.55 -9.22 -21.55
N PHE A 87 -0.85 -8.46 -20.71
CA PHE A 87 -1.32 -7.16 -20.23
C PHE A 87 -1.59 -6.21 -21.40
N LEU A 88 -0.64 -6.06 -22.34
CA LEU A 88 -0.79 -5.15 -23.49
C LEU A 88 -1.99 -5.49 -24.38
N LYS A 89 -2.31 -6.79 -24.54
CA LYS A 89 -3.46 -7.22 -25.33
C LYS A 89 -4.79 -6.85 -24.68
N ASN A 90 -4.85 -6.90 -23.35
CA ASN A 90 -6.08 -6.75 -22.59
C ASN A 90 -6.12 -5.43 -21.78
N PHE A 91 -5.24 -4.48 -22.09
CA PHE A 91 -5.08 -3.26 -21.29
C PHE A 91 -6.40 -2.45 -21.18
N LEU A 92 -7.18 -2.41 -22.26
CA LEU A 92 -8.40 -1.60 -22.34
C LEU A 92 -9.57 -2.20 -21.56
N GLU A 93 -9.44 -3.46 -21.14
CA GLU A 93 -10.43 -4.21 -20.39
C GLU A 93 -10.33 -3.94 -18.88
N PHE A 94 -9.19 -3.46 -18.37
CA PHE A 94 -9.01 -3.12 -16.95
C PHE A 94 -9.62 -1.74 -16.62
N ARG A 95 -10.89 -1.70 -16.21
CA ARG A 95 -11.59 -0.43 -15.93
C ARG A 95 -11.59 0.02 -14.47
N LYS A 96 -11.24 -0.88 -13.55
CA LYS A 96 -11.23 -0.64 -12.10
C LYS A 96 -9.83 -0.76 -11.50
N LEU A 97 -8.80 -0.63 -12.31
CA LEU A 97 -7.43 -0.84 -11.87
C LEU A 97 -7.03 0.24 -10.86
N GLU A 98 -6.82 -0.15 -9.61
CA GLU A 98 -6.42 0.73 -8.50
C GLU A 98 -4.94 0.57 -8.17
N ALA A 99 -4.39 -0.62 -8.42
CA ALA A 99 -2.98 -0.94 -8.18
C ALA A 99 -2.31 -1.65 -9.37
N VAL A 100 -1.03 -1.33 -9.60
CA VAL A 100 -0.16 -2.06 -10.53
C VAL A 100 1.19 -2.36 -9.90
N LEU A 101 1.67 -3.58 -10.09
CA LEU A 101 3.00 -4.03 -9.72
C LEU A 101 3.73 -4.58 -10.93
N PHE A 102 4.82 -3.93 -11.33
CA PHE A 102 5.77 -4.50 -12.28
C PHE A 102 6.85 -5.29 -11.55
N THR A 103 7.20 -6.47 -12.04
CA THR A 103 8.41 -7.17 -11.58
C THR A 103 9.47 -7.12 -12.67
N PHE A 104 10.73 -6.89 -12.31
CA PHE A 104 11.84 -6.94 -13.26
C PHE A 104 13.06 -7.61 -12.64
N ASP A 105 13.95 -8.09 -13.51
CA ASP A 105 15.23 -8.68 -13.13
C ASP A 105 16.34 -7.73 -13.54
N ALA A 106 17.01 -7.10 -12.57
CA ALA A 106 18.11 -6.17 -12.84
C ALA A 106 19.30 -6.82 -13.57
N ALA A 107 19.45 -8.15 -13.52
CA ALA A 107 20.44 -8.86 -14.33
C ALA A 107 20.09 -8.87 -15.84
N SER A 108 18.85 -8.56 -16.19
CA SER A 108 18.36 -8.41 -17.57
C SER A 108 18.20 -6.92 -17.90
N SER A 109 19.12 -6.38 -18.70
CA SER A 109 19.17 -4.94 -19.03
C SER A 109 17.89 -4.40 -19.68
N ASP A 110 17.15 -5.25 -20.38
CA ASP A 110 15.98 -4.84 -21.15
C ASP A 110 14.69 -4.84 -20.33
N SER A 111 14.68 -5.53 -19.18
CA SER A 111 13.48 -5.72 -18.37
C SER A 111 12.91 -4.40 -17.84
N PHE A 112 13.77 -3.50 -17.35
CA PHE A 112 13.31 -2.19 -16.89
C PHE A 112 12.84 -1.29 -18.05
N CYS A 113 13.48 -1.37 -19.22
CA CYS A 113 13.05 -0.63 -20.40
C CYS A 113 11.64 -1.03 -20.86
N GLU A 114 11.25 -2.29 -20.62
CA GLU A 114 9.89 -2.74 -20.86
C GLU A 114 8.87 -2.16 -19.87
N ILE A 115 9.26 -1.91 -18.61
CA ILE A 115 8.45 -1.14 -17.65
C ILE A 115 8.23 0.27 -18.19
N GLU A 116 9.30 0.96 -18.55
CA GLU A 116 9.26 2.33 -19.07
C GLU A 116 8.24 2.45 -20.20
N LYS A 117 8.34 1.56 -21.20
CA LYS A 117 7.42 1.52 -22.35
C LYS A 117 5.98 1.21 -21.96
N THR A 118 5.77 0.36 -20.97
CA THR A 118 4.42 -0.07 -20.54
C THR A 118 3.76 1.00 -19.66
N SER A 119 4.54 1.74 -18.89
CA SER A 119 4.06 2.82 -18.03
C SER A 119 3.34 3.93 -18.80
N HIS A 120 3.77 4.21 -20.04
CA HIS A 120 3.13 5.20 -20.92
C HIS A 120 1.68 4.90 -21.30
N LEU A 121 1.18 3.70 -21.01
CA LEU A 121 -0.23 3.36 -21.21
C LEU A 121 -1.14 4.00 -20.17
N PHE A 122 -0.62 4.26 -18.96
CA PHE A 122 -1.35 4.94 -17.91
C PHE A 122 -1.30 6.45 -18.17
N LYS A 123 -2.46 7.05 -18.42
CA LYS A 123 -2.60 8.51 -18.53
C LYS A 123 -2.72 9.10 -17.13
N GLU A 124 -2.32 10.35 -16.92
CA GLU A 124 -2.36 11.01 -15.60
C GLU A 124 -3.71 10.85 -14.89
N ASP A 125 -4.83 11.04 -15.60
CA ASP A 125 -6.19 10.99 -15.01
C ASP A 125 -6.76 9.57 -14.83
N GLU A 126 -6.15 8.55 -15.44
CA GLU A 126 -6.65 7.16 -15.47
C GLU A 126 -5.60 6.18 -14.91
N SER A 127 -4.60 6.70 -14.20
CA SER A 127 -3.51 5.90 -13.65
C SER A 127 -3.92 5.23 -12.34
N PRO A 128 -3.51 3.96 -12.10
CA PRO A 128 -3.67 3.32 -10.79
C PRO A 128 -3.03 4.18 -9.70
N GLU A 129 -3.68 4.33 -8.55
CA GLU A 129 -3.15 5.14 -7.44
C GLU A 129 -1.91 4.49 -6.82
N LEU A 130 -1.93 3.16 -6.65
CA LEU A 130 -0.80 2.42 -6.12
C LEU A 130 0.06 1.84 -7.25
N ARG A 131 1.26 2.40 -7.41
CA ARG A 131 2.20 2.05 -8.49
C ARG A 131 3.51 1.56 -7.89
N MET A 132 3.86 0.30 -8.16
CA MET A 132 5.04 -0.34 -7.60
C MET A 132 5.88 -1.00 -8.70
N VAL A 133 7.19 -0.98 -8.51
CA VAL A 133 8.16 -1.73 -9.30
C VAL A 133 9.02 -2.55 -8.35
N TRP A 134 9.02 -3.87 -8.52
CA TRP A 134 9.80 -4.78 -7.68
C TRP A 134 10.95 -5.40 -8.45
N GLU A 135 12.15 -5.19 -7.91
CA GLU A 135 13.38 -5.83 -8.37
C GLU A 135 13.47 -7.25 -7.79
N THR A 136 13.76 -8.23 -8.65
CA THR A 136 13.64 -9.67 -8.29
C THR A 136 14.95 -10.46 -8.42
N SER A 137 16.07 -9.81 -8.73
CA SER A 137 17.35 -10.50 -8.80
C SER A 137 17.83 -10.90 -7.39
N ASN A 138 18.63 -11.96 -7.35
CA ASN A 138 19.19 -12.47 -6.08
C ASN A 138 20.41 -11.67 -5.61
N LYS A 139 20.88 -10.67 -6.38
CA LYS A 139 22.12 -9.95 -6.11
C LYS A 139 21.88 -8.54 -5.57
N GLY A 140 20.63 -8.08 -5.56
CA GLY A 140 20.29 -6.69 -5.28
C GLY A 140 20.77 -5.73 -6.37
N LEU A 141 20.48 -4.45 -6.19
CA LEU A 141 20.89 -3.38 -7.09
C LEU A 141 22.25 -2.82 -6.69
N GLU A 142 23.14 -2.65 -7.66
CA GLU A 142 24.36 -1.83 -7.48
C GLU A 142 23.97 -0.34 -7.38
N ASP A 143 24.66 0.46 -6.56
CA ASP A 143 24.31 1.86 -6.26
C ASP A 143 24.00 2.71 -7.51
N ALA A 144 24.87 2.68 -8.52
CA ALA A 144 24.67 3.47 -9.74
C ALA A 144 23.42 3.04 -10.53
N THR A 145 23.06 1.77 -10.45
CA THR A 145 21.86 1.21 -11.10
C THR A 145 20.62 1.51 -10.25
N LYS A 146 20.75 1.43 -8.93
CA LYS A 146 19.72 1.80 -7.95
C LYS A 146 19.31 3.26 -8.12
N ASP A 147 20.26 4.19 -8.15
CA ASP A 147 19.99 5.61 -8.34
C ASP A 147 19.23 5.89 -9.64
N LYS A 148 19.64 5.21 -10.74
CA LYS A 148 18.97 5.33 -12.03
C LYS A 148 17.50 4.90 -11.94
N TYR A 149 17.23 3.72 -11.40
CA TYR A 149 15.86 3.20 -11.31
C TYR A 149 15.02 3.97 -10.30
N PHE A 150 15.61 4.36 -9.18
CA PHE A 150 14.96 5.16 -8.15
C PHE A 150 14.54 6.53 -8.70
N SER A 151 15.44 7.24 -9.41
CA SER A 151 15.11 8.51 -10.05
C SER A 151 13.96 8.37 -11.03
N TRP A 152 13.97 7.32 -11.87
CA TRP A 152 12.88 7.08 -12.80
C TRP A 152 11.56 6.80 -12.06
N CYS A 153 11.59 5.96 -11.03
CA CYS A 153 10.39 5.63 -10.24
C CYS A 153 9.82 6.88 -9.58
N LEU A 154 10.66 7.74 -9.00
CA LEU A 154 10.24 9.01 -8.40
C LEU A 154 9.56 9.93 -9.42
N ASP A 155 10.17 10.11 -10.60
CA ASP A 155 9.63 10.96 -11.66
C ASP A 155 8.27 10.47 -12.19
N HIS A 156 8.03 9.15 -12.15
CA HIS A 156 6.80 8.51 -12.66
C HIS A 156 5.85 8.08 -11.53
N GLN A 157 6.13 8.49 -10.29
CA GLN A 157 5.34 8.17 -9.10
C GLN A 157 5.12 6.66 -8.92
N PHE A 158 6.17 5.87 -9.14
CA PHE A 158 6.28 4.47 -8.74
C PHE A 158 7.11 4.38 -7.47
N GLU A 159 6.78 3.41 -6.63
CA GLU A 159 7.65 2.97 -5.55
C GLU A 159 8.59 1.87 -6.06
N LEU A 160 9.90 2.08 -5.92
CA LEU A 160 10.91 1.04 -6.15
C LEU A 160 11.02 0.16 -4.90
N ILE A 161 10.78 -1.14 -5.06
CA ILE A 161 10.90 -2.14 -4.01
C ILE A 161 12.12 -3.01 -4.32
N GLU A 162 13.06 -3.06 -3.39
CA GLU A 162 14.25 -3.92 -3.47
C GLU A 162 13.93 -5.32 -2.91
N ASN A 163 14.56 -6.36 -3.47
CA ASN A 163 14.35 -7.74 -3.02
C ASN A 163 14.91 -8.02 -1.61
N MET A 164 16.01 -7.36 -1.27
CA MET A 164 16.74 -7.55 -0.01
C MET A 164 17.37 -6.23 0.42
N GLU A 165 17.68 -6.14 1.71
CA GLU A 165 18.49 -5.06 2.26
C GLU A 165 19.89 -5.13 1.62
N THR A 166 20.28 -4.08 0.92
CA THR A 166 21.65 -3.91 0.42
C THR A 166 22.51 -3.53 1.62
N GLY A 167 23.45 -4.42 1.98
CA GLY A 167 24.15 -4.36 3.25
C GLY A 167 24.94 -3.08 3.51
N GLU A 168 24.45 -2.31 4.47
CA GLU A 168 25.24 -1.87 5.62
C GLU A 168 24.61 -2.58 6.84
N GLU A 169 25.39 -2.90 7.87
CA GLU A 169 24.88 -3.60 9.06
C GLU A 169 23.57 -2.95 9.48
N ALA A 170 22.47 -3.72 9.54
CA ALA A 170 21.18 -3.20 9.97
C ALA A 170 21.41 -2.49 11.31
N ASP A 171 21.49 -1.16 11.26
CA ASP A 171 21.65 -0.35 12.46
C ASP A 171 20.49 -0.75 13.38
N GLU A 172 20.71 -0.79 14.70
CA GLU A 172 19.61 -0.97 15.66
C GLU A 172 18.51 0.11 15.48
N ASP A 173 18.81 1.16 14.72
CA ASP A 173 17.94 2.26 14.28
C ASP A 173 17.28 2.06 12.90
N SER A 174 17.51 0.94 12.19
CA SER A 174 16.71 0.61 10.99
C SER A 174 15.26 0.54 11.43
N PHE A 175 14.47 1.53 11.01
CA PHE A 175 13.11 1.85 11.46
C PHE A 175 12.05 0.76 11.12
N GLY A 176 12.43 -0.51 11.07
CA GLY A 176 11.60 -1.61 10.61
C GLY A 176 11.24 -1.48 9.14
N VAL A 177 12.14 -0.90 8.33
CA VAL A 177 11.95 -0.75 6.88
C VAL A 177 11.75 -2.14 6.29
N LYS A 178 10.65 -2.32 5.55
CA LYS A 178 10.33 -3.59 4.90
C LYS A 178 10.86 -3.60 3.47
N TYR A 179 11.21 -4.79 3.01
CA TYR A 179 11.70 -5.07 1.68
C TYR A 179 10.88 -6.18 1.00
N GLY A 180 11.04 -6.30 -0.31
CA GLY A 180 10.43 -7.35 -1.12
C GLY A 180 8.93 -7.55 -0.85
N VAL A 181 8.55 -8.80 -0.65
CA VAL A 181 7.14 -9.20 -0.47
C VAL A 181 6.50 -8.54 0.75
N ASP A 182 7.23 -8.34 1.84
CA ASP A 182 6.68 -7.72 3.06
C ASP A 182 6.34 -6.25 2.85
N ARG A 183 7.14 -5.52 2.05
CA ARG A 183 6.83 -4.14 1.68
C ARG A 183 5.61 -4.07 0.76
N ILE A 184 5.54 -4.95 -0.23
CA ILE A 184 4.38 -5.06 -1.15
C ILE A 184 3.10 -5.31 -0.34
N LYS A 185 3.12 -6.24 0.62
CA LYS A 185 1.98 -6.54 1.50
C LYS A 185 1.57 -5.34 2.32
N GLU A 186 2.52 -4.59 2.85
CA GLU A 186 2.22 -3.39 3.64
C GLU A 186 1.55 -2.32 2.79
N ALA A 187 2.07 -2.04 1.60
CA ALA A 187 1.47 -1.09 0.66
C ALA A 187 0.03 -1.50 0.31
N LEU A 188 -0.18 -2.76 -0.10
CA LEU A 188 -1.49 -3.28 -0.47
C LEU A 188 -2.51 -3.30 0.69
N ARG A 189 -2.06 -3.59 1.93
CA ARG A 189 -2.92 -3.60 3.12
C ARG A 189 -3.28 -2.20 3.64
N SER A 190 -2.46 -1.21 3.29
CA SER A 190 -2.65 0.19 3.69
C SER A 190 -3.38 1.00 2.62
N HIS A 191 -3.45 0.48 1.40
CA HIS A 191 -4.22 1.09 0.32
C HIS A 191 -5.71 1.06 0.61
N MET A 192 -6.39 2.18 0.34
CA MET A 192 -7.81 2.38 0.61
C MET A 192 -8.65 1.96 -0.61
N TRP A 193 -8.77 0.66 -0.81
CA TRP A 193 -9.51 0.08 -1.94
C TRP A 193 -10.92 0.66 -2.08
N ALA A 194 -11.38 0.96 -3.29
CA ALA A 194 -12.68 1.60 -3.53
C ALA A 194 -13.87 0.80 -2.99
N ASN A 195 -13.71 -0.52 -2.84
CA ASN A 195 -14.71 -1.44 -2.29
C ASN A 195 -14.51 -1.78 -0.80
N HIS A 196 -13.67 -1.04 -0.06
CA HIS A 196 -13.43 -1.28 1.35
C HIS A 196 -14.71 -1.12 2.19
N GLN A 197 -14.84 -1.96 3.22
CA GLN A 197 -15.89 -1.90 4.23
C GLN A 197 -15.25 -1.76 5.60
N MET A 198 -15.50 -0.64 6.27
CA MET A 198 -14.98 -0.39 7.61
C MET A 198 -15.47 -1.45 8.60
N ILE A 199 -14.55 -1.91 9.44
CA ILE A 199 -14.85 -2.80 10.56
C ILE A 199 -15.19 -1.91 11.74
N GLU A 200 -16.41 -2.06 12.24
CA GLU A 200 -16.76 -1.44 13.52
C GLU A 200 -15.90 -2.09 14.62
N PRO A 201 -15.27 -1.30 15.50
CA PRO A 201 -14.55 -1.86 16.62
C PRO A 201 -15.54 -2.67 17.46
N ASP A 202 -15.21 -3.93 17.77
CA ASP A 202 -15.99 -4.74 18.71
C ASP A 202 -16.30 -3.88 19.94
N GLU A 203 -17.60 -3.64 20.21
CA GLU A 203 -18.04 -2.98 21.43
C GLU A 203 -17.47 -3.79 22.60
N LYS A 204 -16.34 -3.34 23.16
CA LYS A 204 -15.83 -3.88 24.41
C LYS A 204 -16.98 -3.83 25.41
N PRO A 205 -17.21 -4.90 26.19
CA PRO A 205 -18.34 -4.95 27.10
C PRO A 205 -18.29 -3.73 28.02
N LYS A 206 -19.34 -2.90 27.96
CA LYS A 206 -19.53 -1.74 28.83
C LYS A 206 -19.33 -2.19 30.27
N LYS A 207 -18.21 -1.82 30.89
CA LYS A 207 -18.04 -1.98 32.33
C LYS A 207 -19.14 -1.15 33.02
N PRO A 208 -19.81 -1.69 34.04
CA PRO A 208 -20.92 -0.98 34.68
C PRO A 208 -20.40 0.32 35.29
N SER A 209 -20.97 1.42 34.82
CA SER A 209 -20.88 2.74 35.43
C SER A 209 -21.36 2.66 36.87
N THR A 210 -20.43 2.55 37.81
CA THR A 210 -20.75 2.76 39.22
C THR A 210 -20.65 4.25 39.49
N THR A 211 -21.81 4.90 39.49
CA THR A 211 -22.01 6.20 40.14
C THR A 211 -21.49 6.11 41.57
N THR A 212 -20.32 6.66 41.84
CA THR A 212 -19.90 6.98 43.21
C THR A 212 -19.48 8.42 43.23
N VAL A 213 -20.36 9.24 43.78
CA VAL A 213 -20.06 10.59 44.24
C VAL A 213 -18.97 10.46 45.31
N HIS A 214 -17.75 10.89 44.99
CA HIS A 214 -16.82 11.34 46.01
C HIS A 214 -16.23 12.69 45.61
N ASN A 215 -16.54 13.63 46.48
CA ASN A 215 -16.18 15.02 46.46
C ASN A 215 -14.85 15.12 47.21
N GLU A 216 -13.73 15.13 46.48
CA GLU A 216 -12.45 15.54 47.02
C GLU A 216 -11.82 16.56 46.07
N GLN A 217 -12.13 17.83 46.34
CA GLN A 217 -11.28 18.94 45.97
C GLN A 217 -9.92 18.72 46.64
N GLN A 218 -8.95 18.21 45.89
CA GLN A 218 -7.53 18.35 46.22
C GLN A 218 -6.80 18.91 44.99
N THR A 219 -6.70 20.25 45.01
CA THR A 219 -5.55 21.05 44.58
C THR A 219 -4.31 20.26 44.22
N MET A 220 -4.11 20.04 42.91
CA MET A 220 -2.84 19.72 42.26
C MET A 220 -2.83 20.40 40.88
N THR A 221 -3.14 21.70 40.83
CA THR A 221 -3.15 22.51 39.59
C THR A 221 -1.92 23.41 39.45
N GLU A 222 -1.04 23.48 40.45
CA GLU A 222 0.08 24.44 40.44
C GLU A 222 1.42 23.85 39.93
N GLN A 223 1.50 22.57 39.53
CA GLN A 223 2.75 21.96 39.05
C GLN A 223 2.78 21.60 37.56
N ASN A 224 1.66 21.71 36.85
CA ASN A 224 1.60 21.35 35.41
C ASN A 224 1.58 22.56 34.47
N GLU A 225 1.47 23.78 34.98
CA GLU A 225 1.55 25.00 34.16
C GLU A 225 3.00 25.35 33.77
N ASP A 226 4.00 24.93 34.57
CA ASP A 226 5.43 25.13 34.29
C ASP A 226 5.98 24.29 33.12
N LEU A 227 5.23 23.28 32.66
CA LEU A 227 5.68 22.43 31.53
C LEU A 227 5.39 23.05 30.16
N PHE A 228 4.55 24.10 30.12
CA PHE A 228 4.04 24.71 28.88
C PHE A 228 4.24 26.23 28.86
N HIS A 229 5.24 26.76 29.59
CA HIS A 229 5.53 28.20 29.63
C HIS A 229 6.95 28.54 29.14
N ASP A 230 7.01 29.69 28.45
CA ASP A 230 8.16 30.43 27.91
C ASP A 230 8.94 29.81 26.75
N ASN A 231 8.56 30.16 25.51
CA ASN A 231 9.43 30.19 24.31
C ASN A 231 10.40 29.00 24.18
N GLU A 232 9.93 27.78 24.48
CA GLU A 232 10.79 26.61 24.47
C GLU A 232 11.15 26.27 23.02
N SER A 233 12.45 26.07 22.76
CA SER A 233 12.90 25.59 21.45
C SER A 233 12.29 24.20 21.21
N PHE A 234 11.97 23.88 19.95
CA PHE A 234 11.46 22.54 19.57
C PHE A 234 12.31 21.39 20.15
N GLU A 235 13.62 21.59 20.26
CA GLU A 235 14.56 20.63 20.83
C GLU A 235 14.34 20.39 22.34
N ASP A 236 13.99 21.43 23.10
CA ASP A 236 13.68 21.32 24.53
C ASP A 236 12.35 20.59 24.74
N LEU A 237 11.36 20.88 23.90
CA LEU A 237 10.05 20.22 23.93
C LEU A 237 10.16 18.73 23.55
N PHE A 238 11.01 18.40 22.58
CA PHE A 238 11.28 17.01 22.18
C PHE A 238 11.94 16.21 23.32
N ASN A 239 12.90 16.81 24.03
CA ASN A 239 13.51 16.18 25.20
C ASN A 239 12.51 15.94 26.35
N LYS A 240 11.45 16.75 26.42
CA LYS A 240 10.35 16.58 27.39
C LYS A 240 9.25 15.63 26.94
N LEU A 241 9.22 15.21 25.66
CA LEU A 241 8.17 14.35 25.11
C LEU A 241 8.02 13.03 25.89
N HIS A 242 9.13 12.46 26.36
CA HIS A 242 9.10 11.23 27.16
C HIS A 242 8.35 11.42 28.49
N VAL A 243 8.59 12.55 29.16
CA VAL A 243 7.90 12.94 30.40
C VAL A 243 6.42 13.18 30.13
N MET A 244 6.10 13.87 29.03
CA MET A 244 4.70 14.13 28.65
C MET A 244 3.93 12.84 28.36
N LYS A 245 4.57 11.88 27.70
CA LYS A 245 4.00 10.55 27.41
C LYS A 245 3.71 9.75 28.67
N GLU A 246 4.62 9.77 29.64
CA GLU A 246 4.44 9.09 30.93
C GLU A 246 3.26 9.70 31.72
N GLN A 247 3.12 11.02 31.70
CA GLN A 247 1.98 11.72 32.30
C GLN A 247 0.65 11.34 31.63
N ALA A 248 0.61 11.32 30.30
CA ALA A 248 -0.61 10.97 29.54
C ALA A 248 -1.13 9.55 29.85
N GLN A 249 -0.24 8.61 30.16
CA GLN A 249 -0.61 7.24 30.50
C GLN A 249 -1.37 7.13 31.84
N ASN A 250 -1.10 8.07 32.75
CA ASN A 250 -1.74 8.13 34.07
C ASN A 250 -3.07 8.89 34.09
N LEU A 251 -3.45 9.54 32.98
CA LEU A 251 -4.72 10.26 32.84
C LEU A 251 -5.84 9.34 32.30
N ASP A 252 -7.08 9.62 32.70
CA ASP A 252 -8.28 8.98 32.18
C ASP A 252 -8.65 9.51 30.78
N GLY A 253 -9.70 8.96 30.15
CA GLY A 253 -9.98 9.19 28.72
C GLY A 253 -10.20 10.66 28.34
N ASP A 254 -11.01 11.37 29.12
CA ASP A 254 -11.32 12.78 28.86
C ASP A 254 -10.12 13.67 29.24
N ALA A 255 -9.50 13.48 30.41
CA ALA A 255 -8.32 14.28 30.79
C ALA A 255 -7.11 14.03 29.88
N ARG A 256 -6.96 12.81 29.34
CA ARG A 256 -5.92 12.50 28.36
C ARG A 256 -6.13 13.22 27.04
N LYS A 257 -7.39 13.43 26.62
CA LYS A 257 -7.71 14.17 25.40
C LYS A 257 -7.31 15.63 25.55
N ASP A 258 -7.72 16.27 26.64
CA ASP A 258 -7.37 17.66 26.95
C ASP A 258 -5.85 17.85 27.10
N TYR A 259 -5.17 16.85 27.69
CA TYR A 259 -3.72 16.86 27.80
C TYR A 259 -3.02 16.72 26.44
N ALA A 260 -3.51 15.83 25.57
CA ALA A 260 -2.96 15.65 24.23
C ALA A 260 -3.15 16.90 23.36
N GLU A 261 -4.27 17.59 23.52
CA GLU A 261 -4.52 18.89 22.87
C GLU A 261 -3.47 19.93 23.27
N LYS A 262 -3.17 20.07 24.57
CA LYS A 262 -2.13 20.98 25.06
C LYS A 262 -0.74 20.64 24.52
N VAL A 263 -0.38 19.35 24.48
CA VAL A 263 0.89 18.90 23.89
C VAL A 263 0.95 19.26 22.41
N ALA A 264 -0.13 19.02 21.66
CA ALA A 264 -0.17 19.34 20.23
C ALA A 264 0.01 20.84 19.98
N TYR A 265 -0.71 21.70 20.71
CA TYR A 265 -0.56 23.15 20.60
C TYR A 265 0.86 23.63 20.91
N ALA A 266 1.51 23.11 21.96
CA ALA A 266 2.89 23.47 22.28
C ALA A 266 3.88 23.09 21.16
N PHE A 267 3.70 21.93 20.53
CA PHE A 267 4.51 21.52 19.39
C PHE A 267 4.26 22.37 18.14
N MET A 268 3.01 22.76 17.89
CA MET A 268 2.66 23.64 16.77
C MET A 268 3.27 25.03 16.92
N GLU A 269 3.19 25.61 18.13
CA GLU A 269 3.80 26.90 18.47
C GLU A 269 5.32 26.85 18.31
N ALA A 270 5.99 25.81 18.84
CA ALA A 270 7.44 25.64 18.72
C ALA A 270 7.91 25.44 17.26
N LEU A 271 7.06 24.90 16.40
CA LEU A 271 7.32 24.76 14.96
C LEU A 271 6.97 26.03 14.16
N GLY A 272 6.38 27.05 14.78
CA GLY A 272 5.89 28.25 14.11
C GLY A 272 4.77 27.98 13.12
N ILE A 273 3.99 26.92 13.35
CA ILE A 273 2.84 26.57 12.52
C ILE A 273 1.67 27.43 13.02
N ASP A 274 1.45 28.55 12.35
CA ASP A 274 0.29 29.43 12.58
C ASP A 274 -0.98 28.70 12.12
N ASP A 275 -1.92 28.47 13.03
CA ASP A 275 -3.24 27.94 12.73
C ASP A 275 -4.03 29.06 12.04
N GLY A 276 -3.83 29.17 10.72
CA GLY A 276 -4.69 29.96 9.86
C GLY A 276 -6.12 29.42 9.85
N GLU A 277 -6.85 29.57 10.95
CA GLU A 277 -8.30 29.75 10.96
C GLU A 277 -8.58 31.09 10.25
N SER A 278 -8.52 31.09 8.92
CA SER A 278 -9.29 32.07 8.17
C SER A 278 -10.76 31.71 8.37
N ASP A 279 -11.38 32.36 9.35
CA ASP A 279 -12.83 32.52 9.42
C ASP A 279 -13.36 32.86 8.03
N SER A 280 -14.08 31.93 7.43
CA SER A 280 -15.04 32.24 6.37
C SER A 280 -16.39 31.62 6.73
N GLU A 281 -16.96 32.08 7.83
CA GLU A 281 -18.40 32.15 7.99
C GLU A 281 -18.93 33.46 7.39
N ASP A 282 -19.91 33.32 6.51
CA ASP A 282 -20.96 34.27 6.14
C ASP A 282 -20.60 35.76 5.86
N ARG A 283 -20.55 36.08 4.55
CA ARG A 283 -21.37 37.17 3.95
C ARG A 283 -21.41 37.14 2.42
#